data_AF-A0A9P6E5C2-F1
#
_entry.id   AF-A0A9P6E5C2-F1
#
_cell.length_a   1.000
_cell.length_b   1.000
_cell.length_c   1.000
_cell.angle_alpha   90.00
_cell.angle_beta   90.00
_cell.angle_gamma   90.00
#
_symmetry.space_group_name_H-M   'P 1'
#
loop_
_entity.id
_entity.type
_entity.pdbx_description
1 polymer ?
#
loop_
_entity_poly.entity_id
_entity_poly.type
_entity_poly.pdbx_seq_one_letter_code
_entity_poly.pdbx_strand_id
1 'polypeptide(L)'
;MDEQIELLIRVLFTQSAIGVETFMWIFGLCVLLETPRERRKRRAIYLAVSFVILVLDCFFKFPMANFSFELLYRPNRAKEVDDLREELFETWYVKRSDWASAMIMWIGSGLLVGSLYLISKK
;
A
#
# COMPACT_ATOMS: atom_id res chain seq x y z
N MET A 1 21.81 -1.77 16.28
CA MET A 1 22.09 -2.13 14.88
C MET A 1 20.98 -3.00 14.31
N ASP A 2 20.52 -4.01 15.05
CA ASP A 2 19.43 -4.89 14.61
C ASP A 2 18.08 -4.17 14.37
N GLU A 3 17.73 -3.16 15.18
CA GLU A 3 16.46 -2.42 15.00
C GLU A 3 16.40 -1.57 13.72
N GLN A 4 17.51 -0.98 13.27
CA GLN A 4 17.51 -0.19 12.03
C GLN A 4 17.31 -1.08 10.80
N ILE A 5 17.85 -2.30 10.85
CA ILE A 5 17.64 -3.31 9.82
C ILE A 5 16.16 -3.72 9.78
N GLU A 6 15.54 -3.94 10.94
CA GLU A 6 14.12 -4.27 11.00
C GLU A 6 13.23 -3.15 10.44
N LEU A 7 13.53 -1.89 10.76
CA LEU A 7 12.80 -0.74 10.22
C LEU A 7 12.95 -0.64 8.71
N LEU A 8 14.17 -0.80 8.18
CA LEU A 8 14.43 -0.81 6.74
C LEU A 8 13.67 -1.92 6.02
N ILE A 9 13.63 -3.13 6.60
CA ILE A 9 12.87 -4.25 6.04
C ILE A 9 11.38 -3.93 5.98
N ARG A 10 10.80 -3.34 7.05
CA ARG A 10 9.39 -2.94 7.08
C ARG A 10 9.08 -1.88 6.02
N VAL A 11 9.94 -0.88 5.88
CA VAL A 11 9.78 0.16 4.86
C VAL A 11 9.86 -0.43 3.45
N LEU A 12 10.87 -1.26 3.17
CA LEU A 12 11.02 -1.90 1.86
C LEU A 12 9.82 -2.79 1.51
N PHE A 13 9.32 -3.56 2.48
CA PHE A 13 8.15 -4.42 2.30
C PHE A 13 6.89 -3.60 1.98
N THR A 14 6.63 -2.53 2.73
CA THR A 14 5.44 -1.69 2.52
C THR A 14 5.48 -0.95 1.19
N GLN A 15 6.63 -0.42 0.77
CA GLN A 15 6.81 0.21 -0.54
C GLN A 15 6.62 -0.78 -1.70
N SER A 16 7.17 -1.99 -1.56
CA SER A 16 7.03 -3.05 -2.56
C SER A 16 5.57 -3.49 -2.72
N ALA A 17 4.82 -3.58 -1.61
CA ALA A 17 3.40 -3.93 -1.63
C ALA A 17 2.57 -2.92 -2.44
N ILE A 18 2.77 -1.62 -2.23
CA ILE A 18 2.09 -0.56 -3.00
C ILE A 18 2.40 -0.70 -4.51
N GLY A 19 3.65 -0.99 -4.85
CA GLY A 19 4.06 -1.22 -6.24
C GLY A 19 3.32 -2.39 -6.89
N VAL A 20 3.17 -3.49 -6.16
CA VAL A 20 2.42 -4.68 -6.62
C VAL A 20 0.94 -4.36 -6.78
N GLU A 21 0.32 -3.70 -5.81
CA GLU A 21 -1.09 -3.31 -5.88
C GLU A 21 -1.37 -2.36 -7.06
N THR A 22 -0.46 -1.42 -7.30
CA THR A 22 -0.54 -0.50 -8.45
C THR A 22 -0.43 -1.24 -9.77
N PHE A 23 0.54 -2.16 -9.88
CA PHE A 23 0.70 -2.99 -11.07
C PHE A 23 -0.53 -3.87 -11.33
N MET A 24 -1.08 -4.50 -10.30
CA MET A 24 -2.30 -5.30 -10.40
C MET A 24 -3.52 -4.47 -10.81
N TRP A 25 -3.63 -3.23 -10.32
CA TRP A 25 -4.69 -2.33 -10.73
C TRP A 25 -4.60 -1.96 -12.21
N ILE A 26 -3.41 -1.57 -12.68
CA ILE A 26 -3.15 -1.27 -14.10
C ILE A 26 -3.44 -2.51 -14.96
N PHE A 27 -3.00 -3.69 -14.52
CA PHE A 27 -3.29 -4.94 -15.22
C PHE A 27 -4.80 -5.21 -15.32
N GLY A 28 -5.54 -5.01 -14.23
CA GLY A 28 -7.01 -5.10 -14.22
C GLY A 28 -7.67 -4.10 -15.17
N LEU A 29 -7.10 -2.91 -15.33
CA LEU A 29 -7.55 -1.90 -16.28
C LEU A 29 -7.33 -2.33 -17.73
N CYS A 30 -6.16 -2.90 -18.06
CA CYS A 30 -5.91 -3.47 -19.38
C CYS A 30 -6.92 -4.57 -19.73
N VAL A 31 -7.17 -5.50 -18.79
CA VAL A 31 -8.16 -6.57 -18.98
C VAL A 31 -9.59 -6.02 -19.14
N LEU A 32 -9.94 -4.95 -18.43
CA LEU A 32 -11.23 -4.28 -18.56
C LEU A 32 -11.43 -3.72 -19.98
N LEU A 33 -10.40 -3.15 -20.58
CA LEU A 33 -10.43 -2.59 -21.94
C LEU A 33 -10.64 -3.68 -23.00
N GLU A 34 -10.03 -4.86 -22.81
CA GLU A 34 -10.20 -6.02 -23.68
C GLU A 34 -11.56 -6.73 -23.53
N THR A 35 -12.25 -6.54 -22.39
CA THR A 35 -13.54 -7.19 -22.14
C THR A 35 -14.64 -6.62 -23.05
N PRO A 36 -15.58 -7.42 -23.61
CA PRO A 36 -16.71 -6.90 -24.37
C PRO A 36 -17.64 -5.99 -23.54
N ARG A 37 -18.23 -4.96 -24.16
CA ARG A 37 -18.99 -3.87 -23.51
C ARG A 37 -20.07 -4.36 -22.53
N GLU A 38 -20.76 -5.45 -22.85
CA GLU A 38 -21.85 -6.00 -22.02
C GLU A 38 -21.38 -6.47 -20.64
N ARG A 39 -20.13 -6.93 -20.51
CA ARG A 39 -19.56 -7.40 -19.23
C ARG A 39 -18.69 -6.35 -18.51
N ARG A 40 -18.49 -5.16 -19.09
CA ARG A 40 -17.63 -4.10 -18.49
C ARG A 40 -18.26 -3.44 -17.27
N LYS A 41 -19.58 -3.22 -17.24
CA LYS A 41 -20.24 -2.40 -16.20
C LYS A 41 -19.93 -2.87 -14.77
N ARG A 42 -20.07 -4.17 -14.49
CA ARG A 42 -19.75 -4.71 -13.16
C ARG A 42 -18.26 -4.62 -12.87
N ARG A 43 -17.41 -4.98 -13.84
CA ARG A 43 -15.94 -4.97 -13.68
C ARG A 43 -15.36 -3.57 -13.46
N ALA A 44 -15.93 -2.55 -14.11
CA ALA A 44 -15.51 -1.16 -13.97
C ALA A 44 -15.77 -0.62 -12.54
N ILE A 45 -16.90 -1.00 -11.93
CA ILE A 45 -17.19 -0.61 -10.53
C ILE A 45 -16.18 -1.24 -9.58
N TYR A 46 -15.86 -2.52 -9.74
CA TYR A 46 -14.83 -3.18 -8.93
C TYR A 46 -13.46 -2.51 -9.06
N LEU A 47 -13.06 -2.19 -10.29
CA LEU A 47 -11.78 -1.53 -10.56
C LEU A 47 -11.73 -0.08 -10.00
N ALA A 48 -12.86 0.62 -10.02
CA ALA A 48 -12.96 1.94 -9.41
C ALA A 48 -12.86 1.86 -7.88
N VAL A 49 -13.48 0.86 -7.25
CA VAL A 49 -13.36 0.63 -5.80
C VAL A 49 -11.93 0.29 -5.41
N SER A 50 -11.24 -0.59 -6.16
CA SER A 50 -9.84 -0.90 -5.87
C SER A 50 -8.91 0.30 -6.08
N PHE A 51 -9.21 1.19 -7.03
CA PHE A 51 -8.48 2.45 -7.17
C PHE A 51 -8.62 3.34 -5.93
N VAL A 52 -9.85 3.51 -5.42
CA VAL A 52 -10.09 4.33 -4.22
C VAL A 52 -9.35 3.77 -3.01
N ILE A 53 -9.36 2.44 -2.86
CA ILE A 53 -8.62 1.76 -1.79
C ILE A 53 -7.11 2.01 -1.92
N LEU A 54 -6.56 1.89 -3.13
CA LEU A 54 -5.14 2.14 -3.41
C LEU A 54 -4.75 3.60 -3.10
N VAL A 55 -5.59 4.56 -3.48
CA VAL A 55 -5.35 5.98 -3.17
C VAL A 55 -5.37 6.23 -1.66
N LEU A 56 -6.32 5.64 -0.94
CA LEU A 56 -6.38 5.73 0.53
C LEU A 56 -5.14 5.11 1.18
N ASP A 57 -4.74 3.93 0.72
CA ASP A 57 -3.56 3.23 1.23
C ASP A 57 -2.27 4.03 1.02
N CYS A 58 -2.08 4.60 -0.17
CA CYS A 58 -0.99 5.55 -0.45
C CYS A 58 -1.01 6.75 0.49
N PHE A 59 -2.20 7.32 0.78
CA PHE A 59 -2.33 8.47 1.66
C PHE A 59 -1.92 8.15 3.11
N PHE A 60 -2.31 6.98 3.62
CA PHE A 60 -1.92 6.53 4.97
C PHE A 60 -0.43 6.22 5.08
N LYS A 61 0.21 5.74 4.01
CA LYS A 61 1.62 5.36 3.99
C LYS A 61 2.57 6.51 3.61
N PHE A 62 2.05 7.62 3.09
CA PHE A 62 2.84 8.79 2.69
C PHE A 62 3.71 9.38 3.81
N PRO A 63 3.23 9.57 5.07
CA PRO A 63 4.07 10.08 6.15
C PRO A 63 5.26 9.17 6.47
N MET A 64 5.04 7.85 6.40
CA MET A 64 6.09 6.85 6.64
C MET A 64 7.15 6.84 5.53
N ALA A 65 6.72 7.06 4.28
CA ALA A 65 7.64 7.23 3.16
C ALA A 65 8.52 8.49 3.35
N ASN A 66 7.91 9.62 3.72
CA ASN A 66 8.64 10.86 3.96
C ASN A 66 9.67 10.71 5.10
N PHE A 67 9.27 10.06 6.20
CA PHE A 67 10.17 9.74 7.31
C PHE A 67 11.35 8.86 6.86
N SER A 68 11.08 7.85 6.03
CA SER A 68 12.12 6.95 5.51
C SER A 68 13.12 7.68 4.62
N PHE A 69 12.65 8.61 3.78
CA PHE A 69 13.51 9.47 2.97
C PHE A 69 14.37 10.38 3.83
N GLU A 70 13.79 10.99 4.86
CA GLU A 70 14.53 11.88 5.77
C GLU A 70 15.60 11.13 6.57
N LEU A 71 15.29 9.89 7.00
CA LEU A 71 16.23 9.00 7.67
C LEU A 71 17.41 8.60 6.76
N LEU A 72 17.14 8.28 5.50
CA LEU A 72 18.15 7.92 4.51
C LEU A 72 19.03 9.11 4.11
N TYR A 73 18.47 10.32 4.10
CA TYR A 73 19.16 11.53 3.65
C TYR A 73 19.96 12.23 4.76
N ARG A 74 19.66 11.97 6.05
CA ARG A 74 20.39 12.54 7.20
C ARG A 74 21.14 11.48 8.03
N PRO A 75 22.24 10.90 7.52
CA PRO A 75 22.92 9.77 8.18
C PRO A 75 23.67 10.09 9.50
N ASN A 76 23.74 11.35 9.98
CA ASN A 76 24.73 11.75 10.99
C ASN A 76 24.22 12.48 12.26
N ARG A 77 22.93 12.43 12.59
CA ARG A 77 22.42 12.98 13.87
C ARG A 77 21.62 11.94 14.65
N ALA A 78 22.32 11.02 15.31
CA ALA A 78 21.71 9.99 16.15
C ALA A 78 20.72 10.55 17.19
N LYS A 79 20.99 11.74 17.75
CA LYS A 79 20.06 12.41 18.68
C LYS A 79 18.77 12.92 18.03
N GLU A 80 18.83 13.42 16.80
CA GLU A 80 17.60 13.84 16.09
C GLU A 80 16.77 12.64 15.63
N VAL A 81 17.42 11.50 15.36
CA VAL A 81 16.73 10.27 14.97
C VAL A 81 15.93 9.69 16.15
N ASP A 82 16.47 9.73 17.37
CA ASP A 82 15.73 9.27 18.56
C ASP A 82 14.56 10.20 18.90
N ASP A 83 14.73 11.52 18.83
CA ASP A 83 13.64 12.50 19.06
C ASP A 83 12.52 12.35 18.01
N LEU A 84 12.87 12.23 16.72
CA LEU A 84 11.91 11.99 15.65
C LEU A 84 11.22 10.62 15.78
N ARG A 85 11.93 9.61 16.31
CA ARG A 85 11.38 8.27 16.54
C ARG A 85 10.39 8.30 17.69
N GLU A 86 10.68 8.99 18.78
CA GLU A 86 9.77 9.12 19.92
C GLU A 86 8.49 9.85 19.52
N GLU A 87 8.60 10.93 18.74
CA GLU A 87 7.44 11.65 18.17
C GLU A 87 6.60 10.78 17.22
N LEU A 88 7.24 9.91 16.42
CA LEU A 88 6.57 8.98 15.48
C LEU A 88 5.93 7.77 16.20
N PHE A 89 6.56 7.24 17.25
CA PHE A 89 6.05 6.11 18.04
C PHE A 89 4.97 6.53 19.05
N GLU A 90 5.05 7.74 19.60
CA GLU A 90 4.02 8.32 20.47
C GLU A 90 2.78 8.74 19.69
N THR A 91 2.90 9.08 18.41
CA THR A 91 1.73 9.32 17.58
C THR A 91 0.97 8.00 17.40
N TRP A 92 -0.10 7.86 18.18
CA TRP A 92 -1.20 6.87 18.08
C TRP A 92 -1.57 6.46 16.65
N TYR A 93 -1.33 7.34 15.69
CA TYR A 93 -1.47 7.13 14.25
C TYR A 93 -0.69 5.92 13.72
N VAL A 94 0.54 5.65 14.13
CA VAL A 94 1.35 4.57 13.53
C VAL A 94 0.82 3.18 13.89
N LYS A 95 0.54 2.93 15.18
CA LYS A 95 -0.06 1.66 15.62
C LYS A 95 -1.45 1.42 15.05
N ARG A 96 -2.27 2.47 14.90
CA ARG A 96 -3.61 2.33 14.33
C ARG A 96 -3.59 2.21 12.79
N SER A 97 -2.60 2.82 12.14
CA SER A 97 -2.40 2.76 10.68
C SER A 97 -1.96 1.38 10.21
N ASP A 98 -1.15 0.65 10.99
CA ASP A 98 -0.71 -0.71 10.63
C ASP A 98 -1.89 -1.69 10.51
N TRP A 99 -2.82 -1.66 11.47
CA TRP A 99 -4.02 -2.51 11.41
C TRP A 99 -4.96 -2.11 10.28
N ALA A 100 -5.15 -0.81 10.04
CA ALA A 100 -5.98 -0.32 8.95
C ALA A 100 -5.38 -0.69 7.58
N SER A 101 -4.07 -0.53 7.42
CA SER A 101 -3.33 -0.92 6.21
C SER A 101 -3.37 -2.43 5.99
N ALA A 102 -3.23 -3.23 7.05
CA ALA A 102 -3.39 -4.68 6.96
C ALA A 102 -4.80 -5.06 6.51
N MET A 103 -5.85 -4.48 7.08
CA MET A 103 -7.23 -4.75 6.65
C MET A 103 -7.47 -4.33 5.20
N ILE A 104 -6.97 -3.16 4.81
CA ILE A 104 -7.05 -2.65 3.43
C ILE A 104 -6.33 -3.59 2.46
N MET A 105 -5.12 -4.05 2.80
CA MET A 105 -4.34 -4.98 1.99
C MET A 105 -5.04 -6.34 1.86
N TRP A 106 -5.66 -6.85 2.94
CA TRP A 106 -6.47 -8.07 2.90
C TRP A 106 -7.71 -7.92 2.03
N ILE A 107 -8.43 -6.80 2.14
CA ILE A 107 -9.61 -6.50 1.32
C ILE A 107 -9.20 -6.34 -0.14
N GLY A 108 -8.14 -5.58 -0.42
CA GLY A 108 -7.59 -5.35 -1.76
C GLY A 108 -7.15 -6.66 -2.40
N SER A 109 -6.37 -7.48 -1.69
CA SER A 109 -5.92 -8.79 -2.13
C SER A 109 -7.09 -9.75 -2.37
N GLY A 110 -8.08 -9.76 -1.48
CA GLY A 110 -9.30 -10.57 -1.63
C GLY A 110 -10.13 -10.15 -2.85
N LEU A 111 -10.27 -8.84 -3.09
CA LEU A 111 -10.94 -8.30 -4.27
C LEU A 111 -10.20 -8.66 -5.57
N LEU A 112 -8.87 -8.61 -5.56
CA LEU A 112 -8.02 -8.94 -6.70
C LEU A 112 -8.12 -10.42 -7.04
N VAL A 113 -8.02 -11.32 -6.05
CA VAL A 113 -8.23 -12.77 -6.24
C VAL A 113 -9.66 -13.05 -6.73
N GLY A 114 -10.67 -12.37 -6.17
CA GLY A 114 -12.05 -12.49 -6.63
C GLY A 114 -12.23 -12.06 -8.09
N SER A 115 -11.54 -11.00 -8.52
CA SER A 115 -11.56 -10.54 -9.90
C SER A 115 -10.88 -11.52 -10.86
N LEU A 116 -9.74 -12.11 -10.48
CA LEU A 116 -9.02 -13.14 -11.24
C LEU A 116 -9.82 -14.44 -11.33
N TYR A 117 -10.50 -14.84 -10.25
CA TYR A 117 -11.37 -16.01 -10.26
C TYR A 117 -12.56 -15.83 -11.21
N LEU A 118 -13.17 -14.64 -11.22
CA LEU A 118 -14.22 -14.27 -12.18
C LEU A 118 -13.71 -14.19 -13.63
N ILE A 119 -12.42 -13.98 -13.84
CA ILE A 119 -11.77 -14.02 -15.17
C ILE A 119 -11.47 -15.46 -15.59
N SER A 120 -11.01 -16.31 -14.66
CA SER A 120 -10.64 -17.71 -14.92
C SER A 120 -11.84 -18.62 -15.15
N LYS A 121 -13.03 -18.27 -14.62
CA LYS A 121 -14.26 -19.08 -14.79
C LYS A 121 -14.98 -18.82 -16.12
N LYS A 122 -14.23 -18.43 -17.15
CA LYS A 122 -14.73 -18.21 -18.50
C LYS A 122 -14.85 -19.53 -19.25
#